data_AF-A0A923FRD1-F1
#
_entry.id   AF-A0A923FRD1-F1
#
_cell.length_a   1.000
_cell.length_b   1.000
_cell.length_c   1.000
_cell.angle_alpha   90.00
_cell.angle_beta   90.00
_cell.angle_gamma   90.00
#
_symmetry.space_group_name_H-M   'P 1'
#
loop_
_entity.id
_entity.type
_entity.pdbx_description
1 polymer ?
#
loop_
_entity_poly.entity_id
_entity_poly.type
_entity_poly.pdbx_seq_one_letter_code
_entity_poly.pdbx_strand_id
1 'polypeptide(L)'
;MQAVQREIAEQLKVQPPFADDAALKAEIARRVGFIQDSLVNSGLKSLVLGISGGVDSLTAGLLAQRAVRELREKTGNAAYKFIAVRLPYETQFDEHEAQACVDFIEPDERHTVNIGPAVKALAKEVLAFEGKAPGSRDFVLGNTKARMRMVAQYTIAGAEQGLVIGTDHAAEAVMGFFTKFGDGACDLAPLSGLVKNQVRAIARDFGAPESLVEKVPTADLEDLSPGKPDEAAHGVTYGEIDAFLHGQPIREEAARIICDTYRKTEHKRVMPYAP
;
A
#
# COMPACT_ATOMS: atom_id res chain seq x y z
N MET A 1 -15.44 17.24 -17.82
CA MET A 1 -14.29 16.36 -17.49
C MET A 1 -13.36 17.03 -16.48
N GLN A 2 -12.79 18.20 -16.77
CA GLN A 2 -11.88 18.91 -15.84
C GLN A 2 -12.47 19.19 -14.44
N ALA A 3 -13.75 19.58 -14.35
CA ALA A 3 -14.40 19.78 -13.06
C ALA A 3 -14.46 18.49 -12.21
N VAL A 4 -14.74 17.34 -12.84
CA VAL A 4 -14.79 16.03 -12.17
C VAL A 4 -13.39 15.57 -11.76
N GLN A 5 -12.38 15.78 -12.61
CA GLN A 5 -10.98 15.50 -12.25
C GLN A 5 -10.56 16.28 -11.01
N ARG A 6 -10.85 17.58 -10.98
CA ARG A 6 -10.55 18.45 -9.83
C ARG A 6 -11.27 17.98 -8.57
N GLU A 7 -12.57 17.68 -8.67
CA GLU A 7 -13.37 17.21 -7.53
C GLU A 7 -12.80 15.92 -6.93
N ILE A 8 -12.49 14.92 -7.77
CA ILE A 8 -11.91 13.65 -7.32
C ILE A 8 -10.52 13.88 -6.71
N ALA A 9 -9.68 14.71 -7.34
CA ALA A 9 -8.35 15.03 -6.84
C ALA A 9 -8.40 15.73 -5.47
N GLU A 10 -9.35 16.65 -5.27
CA GLU A 10 -9.59 17.32 -3.99
C GLU A 10 -10.07 16.32 -2.91
N GLN A 11 -11.02 15.44 -3.23
CA GLN A 11 -11.51 14.40 -2.31
C GLN A 11 -10.40 13.44 -1.88
N LEU A 12 -9.51 13.08 -2.79
CA LEU A 12 -8.35 12.21 -2.53
C LEU A 12 -7.13 12.97 -1.99
N LYS A 13 -7.24 14.28 -1.78
CA LYS A 13 -6.16 15.16 -1.28
C LYS A 13 -4.88 15.01 -2.11
N VAL A 14 -5.03 14.92 -3.42
CA VAL A 14 -3.92 14.75 -4.36
C VAL A 14 -2.92 15.88 -4.19
N GLN A 15 -1.65 15.51 -4.03
CA GLN A 15 -0.57 16.48 -3.93
C GLN A 15 -0.23 17.03 -5.32
N PRO A 16 0.02 18.34 -5.44
CA PRO A 16 0.48 18.91 -6.70
C PRO A 16 1.80 18.25 -7.13
N PRO A 17 2.12 18.24 -8.44
CA PRO A 17 3.45 17.82 -8.90
C PRO A 17 4.56 18.53 -8.13
N PHE A 18 5.63 17.81 -7.81
CA PHE A 18 6.79 18.43 -7.17
C PHE A 18 7.43 19.42 -8.13
N ALA A 19 7.52 20.69 -7.73
CA ALA A 19 8.09 21.75 -8.57
C ALA A 19 9.61 21.60 -8.73
N ASP A 20 10.27 21.11 -7.68
CA ASP A 20 11.72 20.92 -7.58
C ASP A 20 12.07 19.92 -6.45
N ASP A 21 13.36 19.68 -6.25
CA ASP A 21 13.89 18.81 -5.20
C ASP A 21 13.55 19.31 -3.79
N ALA A 22 13.38 20.63 -3.60
CA ALA A 22 13.04 21.19 -2.30
C ALA A 22 11.59 20.84 -1.93
N ALA A 23 10.67 20.90 -2.90
CA ALA A 23 9.28 20.46 -2.73
C ALA A 23 9.20 18.95 -2.42
N LEU A 24 9.99 18.12 -3.11
CA LEU A 24 10.08 16.68 -2.81
C LEU A 24 10.55 16.43 -1.37
N LYS A 25 11.64 17.08 -0.95
CA LYS A 25 12.19 16.93 0.41
C LYS A 25 11.23 17.45 1.48
N ALA A 26 10.53 18.54 1.22
CA ALA A 26 9.50 19.06 2.12
C ALA A 26 8.35 18.05 2.28
N GLU A 27 7.96 17.38 1.20
CA GLU A 27 6.92 16.34 1.25
C GLU A 27 7.38 15.10 2.03
N ILE A 28 8.63 14.67 1.85
CA ILE A 28 9.24 13.60 2.65
C ILE A 28 9.23 13.97 4.13
N ALA A 29 9.69 15.18 4.48
CA ALA A 29 9.71 15.64 5.87
C ALA A 29 8.29 15.70 6.47
N ARG A 30 7.30 16.14 5.68
CA ARG A 30 5.89 16.17 6.10
C ARG A 30 5.35 14.77 6.42
N ARG A 31 5.67 13.78 5.59
CA ARG A 31 5.21 12.39 5.76
C ARG A 31 5.94 11.68 6.91
N VAL A 32 7.24 11.93 7.06
CA VAL A 32 8.00 11.48 8.24
C VAL A 32 7.41 12.08 9.52
N GLY A 33 7.19 13.39 9.56
CA GLY A 33 6.57 14.07 10.70
C GLY A 33 5.19 13.50 11.03
N PHE A 34 4.35 13.24 10.02
CA PHE A 34 3.05 12.58 10.21
C PHE A 34 3.17 11.20 10.88
N ILE A 35 4.12 10.36 10.46
CA ILE A 35 4.38 9.05 11.09
C ILE A 35 4.81 9.24 12.54
N GLN A 36 5.73 10.17 12.79
CA GLN A 36 6.25 10.45 14.12
C GLN A 36 5.13 10.92 15.06
N ASP A 37 4.33 11.90 14.63
CA ASP A 37 3.22 12.45 15.40
C ASP A 37 2.17 11.36 15.69
N SER A 38 1.84 10.53 14.70
CA SER A 38 0.89 9.42 14.88
C SER A 38 1.38 8.42 15.92
N LEU A 39 2.65 8.03 15.86
CA LEU A 39 3.25 7.09 16.81
C LEU A 39 3.34 7.69 18.22
N VAL A 40 3.81 8.94 18.34
CA VAL A 40 3.92 9.63 19.63
C VAL A 40 2.55 9.85 20.27
N ASN A 41 1.55 10.31 19.51
CA ASN A 41 0.21 10.60 20.02
C ASN A 41 -0.53 9.34 20.47
N SER A 42 -0.27 8.19 19.85
CA SER A 42 -0.84 6.91 20.29
C SER A 42 -0.26 6.39 21.61
N GLY A 43 0.89 6.93 22.04
CA GLY A 43 1.66 6.41 23.18
C GLY A 43 2.47 5.14 22.88
N LEU A 44 2.31 4.56 21.69
CA LEU A 44 2.96 3.33 21.24
C LEU A 44 4.42 3.57 20.82
N LYS A 45 5.14 2.48 20.51
CA LYS A 45 6.58 2.52 20.17
C LYS A 45 6.96 1.76 18.91
N SER A 46 6.09 0.89 18.40
CA SER A 46 6.38 0.05 17.25
C SER A 46 5.57 0.48 16.02
N LEU A 47 6.19 0.41 14.84
CA LEU A 47 5.52 0.46 13.54
C LEU A 47 5.64 -0.90 12.88
N VAL A 48 4.57 -1.37 12.23
CA VAL A 48 4.53 -2.66 11.52
C VAL A 48 4.08 -2.43 10.08
N LEU A 49 4.80 -3.01 9.11
CA LEU A 49 4.42 -2.95 7.71
C LEU A 49 4.81 -4.23 6.96
N GLY A 50 3.88 -4.73 6.15
CA GLY A 50 4.14 -5.78 5.17
C GLY A 50 5.00 -5.27 4.01
N ILE A 51 6.13 -5.94 3.75
CA ILE A 51 7.01 -5.64 2.61
C ILE A 51 6.80 -6.68 1.51
N SER A 52 6.15 -6.26 0.43
CA SER A 52 5.78 -7.14 -0.69
C SER A 52 6.87 -7.23 -1.77
N GLY A 53 7.78 -6.25 -1.82
CA GLY A 53 8.71 -6.08 -2.94
C GLY A 53 8.24 -5.09 -3.99
N GLY A 54 7.06 -4.47 -3.81
CA GLY A 54 6.59 -3.34 -4.62
C GLY A 54 7.03 -1.99 -4.07
N VAL A 55 7.10 -0.99 -4.97
CA VAL A 55 7.58 0.37 -4.66
C VAL A 55 6.80 1.07 -3.54
N ASP A 56 5.52 0.77 -3.36
CA ASP A 56 4.69 1.41 -2.33
C ASP A 56 5.12 0.97 -0.93
N SER A 57 5.26 -0.35 -0.72
CA SER A 57 5.76 -0.92 0.53
C SER A 57 7.22 -0.52 0.81
N LEU A 58 8.04 -0.42 -0.25
CA LEU A 58 9.42 0.09 -0.15
C LEU A 58 9.45 1.53 0.35
N THR A 59 8.66 2.40 -0.29
CA THR A 59 8.62 3.83 0.04
C THR A 59 8.08 4.07 1.46
N ALA A 60 6.97 3.40 1.81
CA ALA A 60 6.40 3.50 3.14
C ALA A 60 7.36 2.95 4.21
N GLY A 61 8.06 1.85 3.93
CA GLY A 61 9.08 1.29 4.81
C GLY A 61 10.27 2.21 5.04
N LEU A 62 10.77 2.87 3.98
CA LEU A 62 11.86 3.86 4.07
C LEU A 62 11.45 5.08 4.93
N LEU A 63 10.24 5.59 4.73
CA LEU A 63 9.67 6.65 5.55
C LEU A 63 9.52 6.23 7.02
N ALA A 64 9.03 5.01 7.27
CA ALA A 64 8.86 4.46 8.61
C ALA A 64 10.19 4.29 9.35
N GLN A 65 11.19 3.68 8.70
CA GLN A 65 12.52 3.49 9.29
C GLN A 65 13.20 4.82 9.60
N ARG A 66 13.10 5.80 8.69
CA ARG A 66 13.59 7.16 8.94
C ARG A 66 12.87 7.80 10.13
N ALA A 67 11.55 7.69 10.21
CA ALA A 67 10.75 8.27 11.28
C ALA A 67 11.15 7.75 12.67
N VAL A 68 11.30 6.43 12.83
CA VAL A 68 11.69 5.84 14.12
C VAL A 68 13.14 6.16 14.48
N ARG A 69 14.05 6.19 13.50
CA ARG A 69 15.45 6.60 13.73
C ARG A 69 15.54 8.03 14.24
N GLU A 70 14.90 8.97 13.54
CA GLU A 70 14.88 10.38 13.95
C GLU A 70 14.19 10.58 15.31
N LEU A 71 13.15 9.79 15.63
CA LEU A 71 12.54 9.80 16.97
C LEU A 71 13.53 9.34 18.05
N ARG A 72 14.24 8.24 17.82
CA ARG A 72 15.28 7.77 18.77
C ARG A 72 16.33 8.84 19.00
N GLU A 73 16.80 9.50 17.95
CA GLU A 73 17.79 10.58 18.03
C GLU A 73 17.24 11.79 18.81
N LYS A 74 16.00 12.20 18.52
CA LYS A 74 15.37 13.38 19.14
C LYS A 74 15.02 13.16 20.61
N THR A 75 14.55 11.97 20.99
CA THR A 75 14.02 11.72 22.33
C THR A 75 14.96 10.90 23.22
N GLY A 76 16.01 10.29 22.66
CA GLY A 76 16.88 9.34 23.36
C GLY A 76 16.19 8.03 23.75
N ASN A 77 14.98 7.76 23.24
CA ASN A 77 14.21 6.57 23.62
C ASN A 77 14.44 5.44 22.60
N ALA A 78 15.30 4.50 22.95
CA ALA A 78 15.65 3.36 22.09
C ALA A 78 14.49 2.39 21.80
N ALA A 79 13.33 2.52 22.46
CA ALA A 79 12.19 1.63 22.26
C ALA A 79 11.44 1.88 20.94
N TYR A 80 11.59 3.05 20.31
CA TYR A 80 10.98 3.28 19.00
C TYR A 80 11.58 2.34 17.98
N LYS A 81 10.75 1.58 17.27
CA LYS A 81 11.23 0.59 16.29
C LYS A 81 10.28 0.42 15.10
N PHE A 82 10.85 0.00 13.97
CA PHE A 82 10.10 -0.43 12.80
C PHE A 82 10.33 -1.92 12.52
N ILE A 83 9.22 -2.65 12.37
CA ILE A 83 9.17 -4.08 12.09
C ILE A 83 8.69 -4.26 10.65
N ALA A 84 9.61 -4.65 9.77
CA ALA A 84 9.28 -5.05 8.41
C ALA A 84 8.87 -6.53 8.39
N VAL A 85 7.73 -6.83 7.77
CA VAL A 85 7.15 -8.17 7.77
C VAL A 85 7.03 -8.71 6.35
N ARG A 86 7.69 -9.82 6.05
CA ARG A 86 7.46 -10.60 4.85
C ARG A 86 6.20 -11.47 5.05
N LEU A 87 5.26 -11.42 4.12
CA LEU A 87 3.95 -12.09 4.24
C LEU A 87 3.63 -13.03 3.06
N PRO A 88 4.49 -14.03 2.78
CA PRO A 88 4.31 -14.92 1.64
C PRO A 88 3.09 -15.84 1.82
N TYR A 89 2.41 -16.14 0.72
CA TYR A 89 1.51 -17.28 0.63
C TYR A 89 2.30 -18.47 0.10
N GLU A 90 2.64 -19.41 0.98
CA GLU A 90 3.56 -20.51 0.66
C GLU A 90 4.91 -19.99 0.17
N THR A 91 5.23 -20.18 -1.11
CA THR A 91 6.42 -19.65 -1.76
C THR A 91 6.00 -18.49 -2.65
N GLN A 92 6.52 -17.30 -2.36
CA GLN A 92 6.23 -16.12 -3.16
C GLN A 92 7.10 -16.12 -4.43
N PHE A 93 6.50 -15.77 -5.58
CA PHE A 93 7.19 -15.78 -6.87
C PHE A 93 8.34 -14.77 -6.92
N ASP A 94 8.11 -13.58 -6.38
CA ASP A 94 9.01 -12.43 -6.35
C ASP A 94 9.70 -12.24 -4.98
N GLU A 95 9.95 -13.34 -4.26
CA GLU A 95 10.62 -13.37 -2.95
C GLU A 95 11.89 -12.50 -2.89
N HIS A 96 12.71 -12.61 -3.94
CA HIS A 96 13.99 -11.93 -4.04
C HIS A 96 13.86 -10.40 -4.06
N GLU A 97 12.80 -9.86 -4.65
CA GLU A 97 12.55 -8.41 -4.70
C GLU A 97 12.04 -7.89 -3.37
N ALA A 98 11.21 -8.69 -2.69
CA ALA A 98 10.79 -8.36 -1.33
C ALA A 98 11.97 -8.39 -0.36
N GLN A 99 12.86 -9.36 -0.48
CA GLN A 99 14.09 -9.42 0.30
C GLN A 99 15.00 -8.23 -0.02
N ALA A 100 15.18 -7.88 -1.29
CA ALA A 100 15.94 -6.70 -1.70
C ALA A 100 15.36 -5.40 -1.14
N CYS A 101 14.03 -5.26 -1.07
CA CYS A 101 13.38 -4.14 -0.40
C CYS A 101 13.69 -4.12 1.10
N VAL A 102 13.52 -5.26 1.81
CA VAL A 102 13.85 -5.35 3.24
C VAL A 102 15.32 -5.04 3.51
N ASP A 103 16.22 -5.52 2.66
CA ASP A 103 17.65 -5.27 2.78
C ASP A 103 17.99 -3.80 2.57
N PHE A 104 17.36 -3.14 1.58
CA PHE A 104 17.56 -1.72 1.33
C PHE A 104 16.95 -0.81 2.41
N ILE A 105 15.81 -1.19 2.98
CA ILE A 105 15.14 -0.43 4.04
C ILE A 105 15.97 -0.42 5.33
N GLU A 106 16.71 -1.51 5.61
CA GLU A 106 17.41 -1.73 6.87
C GLU A 106 16.51 -1.50 8.11
N PRO A 107 15.39 -2.25 8.23
CA PRO A 107 14.46 -2.11 9.34
C PRO A 107 15.09 -2.59 10.66
N ASP A 108 14.60 -2.06 11.78
CA ASP A 108 15.08 -2.46 13.11
C ASP A 108 14.82 -3.95 13.40
N GLU A 109 13.68 -4.47 12.92
CA GLU A 109 13.35 -5.90 12.97
C GLU A 109 12.82 -6.43 11.64
N ARG A 110 13.16 -7.69 11.35
CA ARG A 110 12.74 -8.41 10.14
C ARG A 110 11.96 -9.65 10.55
N HIS A 111 10.67 -9.70 10.21
CA HIS A 111 9.79 -10.81 10.54
C HIS A 111 9.30 -11.48 9.25
N THR A 112 8.93 -12.76 9.34
CA THR A 112 8.26 -13.48 8.25
C THR A 112 7.08 -14.26 8.81
N VAL A 113 5.90 -14.07 8.23
CA VAL A 113 4.69 -14.86 8.56
C VAL A 113 4.14 -15.46 7.27
N ASN A 114 4.27 -16.78 7.14
CA ASN A 114 3.65 -17.48 6.02
C ASN A 114 2.14 -17.59 6.24
N ILE A 115 1.35 -16.94 5.40
CA ILE A 115 -0.12 -16.92 5.52
C ILE A 115 -0.80 -18.17 4.93
N GLY A 116 -0.04 -19.02 4.24
CA GLY A 116 -0.52 -20.22 3.55
C GLY A 116 -1.40 -21.12 4.43
N PRO A 117 -0.92 -21.56 5.61
CA PRO A 117 -1.69 -22.42 6.51
C PRO A 117 -3.05 -21.81 6.91
N ALA A 118 -3.07 -20.53 7.30
CA ALA A 118 -4.29 -19.84 7.74
C ALA A 118 -5.30 -19.68 6.61
N VAL A 119 -4.82 -19.29 5.41
CA VAL A 119 -5.67 -19.15 4.21
C VAL A 119 -6.27 -20.49 3.82
N LYS A 120 -5.47 -21.57 3.77
CA LYS A 120 -5.94 -22.91 3.40
C LYS A 120 -6.92 -23.50 4.41
N ALA A 121 -6.67 -23.28 5.70
CA ALA A 121 -7.59 -23.72 6.75
C ALA A 121 -8.96 -23.04 6.59
N LEU A 122 -9.00 -21.71 6.44
CA LEU A 122 -10.26 -21.00 6.21
C LEU A 122 -10.93 -21.44 4.91
N ALA A 123 -10.17 -21.58 3.82
CA ALA A 123 -10.70 -22.00 2.53
C ALA A 123 -11.39 -23.37 2.54
N LYS A 124 -10.98 -24.27 3.44
CA LYS A 124 -11.57 -25.60 3.62
C LYS A 124 -12.93 -25.54 4.34
N GLU A 125 -13.09 -24.63 5.28
CA GLU A 125 -14.30 -24.52 6.10
C GLU A 125 -15.42 -23.69 5.45
N VAL A 126 -15.11 -22.91 4.40
CA VAL A 126 -16.10 -22.08 3.71
C VAL A 126 -16.89 -22.89 2.66
N LEU A 127 -18.05 -23.41 3.07
CA LEU A 127 -18.99 -24.12 2.19
C LEU A 127 -19.46 -23.30 0.98
N ALA A 128 -19.41 -21.96 1.05
CA ALA A 128 -19.79 -21.08 -0.06
C ALA A 128 -18.91 -21.24 -1.32
N PHE A 129 -17.77 -21.94 -1.22
CA PHE A 129 -16.95 -22.31 -2.36
C PHE A 129 -17.46 -23.54 -3.13
N GLU A 130 -18.37 -24.33 -2.56
CA GLU A 130 -18.92 -25.51 -3.24
C GLU A 130 -19.65 -25.12 -4.53
N GLY A 131 -19.35 -25.83 -5.62
CA GLY A 131 -19.95 -25.58 -6.94
C GLY A 131 -19.50 -24.29 -7.63
N LYS A 132 -18.57 -23.50 -7.05
CA LYS A 132 -18.04 -22.30 -7.70
C LYS A 132 -16.98 -22.66 -8.75
N ALA A 133 -16.99 -21.92 -9.86
CA ALA A 133 -15.97 -22.05 -10.90
C ALA A 133 -14.56 -21.72 -10.34
N PRO A 134 -13.49 -22.39 -10.84
CA PRO A 134 -12.13 -22.20 -10.34
C PRO A 134 -11.68 -20.74 -10.27
N GLY A 135 -11.90 -19.95 -11.33
CA GLY A 135 -11.50 -18.53 -11.34
C GLY A 135 -12.26 -17.66 -10.32
N SER A 136 -13.54 -17.95 -10.08
CA SER A 136 -14.30 -17.24 -9.04
C SER A 136 -13.78 -17.58 -7.64
N ARG A 137 -13.38 -18.85 -7.43
CA ARG A 137 -12.78 -19.27 -6.17
C ARG A 137 -11.42 -18.62 -5.96
N ASP A 138 -10.58 -18.59 -6.98
CA ASP A 138 -9.25 -17.99 -6.94
C ASP A 138 -9.30 -16.49 -6.61
N PHE A 139 -10.16 -15.72 -7.28
CA PHE A 139 -10.35 -14.29 -6.99
C PHE A 139 -10.76 -14.03 -5.52
N VAL A 140 -11.69 -14.83 -4.99
CA VAL A 140 -12.15 -14.67 -3.59
C VAL A 140 -11.04 -15.10 -2.62
N LEU A 141 -10.29 -16.17 -2.92
CA LEU A 141 -9.14 -16.59 -2.12
C LEU A 141 -8.01 -15.55 -2.16
N GLY A 142 -7.80 -14.86 -3.27
CA GLY A 142 -6.89 -13.71 -3.36
C GLY A 142 -7.22 -12.62 -2.34
N ASN A 143 -8.50 -12.27 -2.23
CA ASN A 143 -8.96 -11.34 -1.18
C ASN A 143 -8.76 -11.93 0.24
N THR A 144 -8.94 -13.24 0.43
CA THR A 144 -8.64 -13.90 1.72
C THR A 144 -7.14 -13.81 2.05
N LYS A 145 -6.24 -13.99 1.09
CA LYS A 145 -4.79 -13.80 1.28
C LYS A 145 -4.50 -12.38 1.76
N ALA A 146 -5.03 -11.36 1.08
CA ALA A 146 -4.86 -9.96 1.47
C ALA A 146 -5.37 -9.67 2.90
N ARG A 147 -6.54 -10.20 3.27
CA ARG A 147 -7.07 -10.07 4.64
C ARG A 147 -6.23 -10.79 5.68
N MET A 148 -5.65 -11.93 5.34
CA MET A 148 -4.81 -12.67 6.27
C MET A 148 -3.44 -12.02 6.48
N ARG A 149 -2.94 -11.28 5.49
CA ARG A 149 -1.79 -10.37 5.66
C ARG A 149 -2.10 -9.24 6.65
N MET A 150 -3.30 -8.66 6.58
CA MET A 150 -3.75 -7.68 7.57
C MET A 150 -3.81 -8.28 8.98
N VAL A 151 -4.43 -9.47 9.13
CA VAL A 151 -4.51 -10.15 10.44
C VAL A 151 -3.12 -10.41 11.02
N ALA A 152 -2.17 -10.87 10.20
CA ALA A 152 -0.79 -11.09 10.64
C ALA A 152 -0.13 -9.80 11.15
N GLN A 153 -0.25 -8.70 10.41
CA GLN A 153 0.32 -7.41 10.80
C GLN A 153 -0.30 -6.87 12.10
N TYR A 154 -1.62 -6.91 12.23
CA TYR A 154 -2.28 -6.49 13.48
C TYR A 154 -2.00 -7.42 14.66
N THR A 155 -1.75 -8.71 14.42
CA THR A 155 -1.31 -9.64 15.47
C THR A 155 0.08 -9.27 15.98
N ILE A 156 1.02 -8.95 15.09
CA ILE A 156 2.35 -8.45 15.46
C ILE A 156 2.22 -7.10 16.18
N ALA A 157 1.46 -6.16 15.63
CA ALA A 157 1.28 -4.84 16.23
C ALA A 157 0.64 -4.92 17.64
N GLY A 158 -0.34 -5.82 17.83
CA GLY A 158 -0.94 -6.06 19.14
C GLY A 158 0.05 -6.65 20.15
N ALA A 159 0.92 -7.57 19.72
CA ALA A 159 1.96 -8.15 20.57
C ALA A 159 3.08 -7.14 20.90
N GLU A 160 3.41 -6.26 19.95
CA GLU A 160 4.55 -5.33 20.02
C GLU A 160 4.13 -3.90 20.40
N GLN A 161 2.87 -3.70 20.81
CA GLN A 161 2.29 -2.39 21.13
C GLN A 161 2.61 -1.36 20.03
N GLY A 162 2.14 -1.64 18.82
CA GLY A 162 2.46 -0.87 17.61
C GLY A 162 1.26 -0.46 16.77
N LEU A 163 1.54 0.34 15.75
CA LEU A 163 0.60 0.76 14.71
C LEU A 163 0.93 0.05 13.39
N VAL A 164 -0.10 -0.33 12.64
CA VAL A 164 0.02 -0.91 11.30
C VAL A 164 -0.02 0.19 10.23
N ILE A 165 1.03 0.27 9.42
CA ILE A 165 1.12 1.20 8.29
C ILE A 165 0.41 0.63 7.07
N GLY A 166 -0.37 1.47 6.38
CA GLY A 166 -0.94 1.17 5.07
C GLY A 166 -0.17 1.86 3.94
N THR A 167 -0.18 1.26 2.75
CA THR A 167 0.52 1.78 1.57
C THR A 167 -0.40 2.53 0.60
N ASP A 168 -1.70 2.65 0.91
CA ASP A 168 -2.67 3.29 0.02
C ASP A 168 -2.27 4.73 -0.33
N HIS A 169 -2.31 5.01 -1.62
CA HIS A 169 -2.02 6.31 -2.22
C HIS A 169 -3.10 6.69 -3.23
N ALA A 170 -3.12 7.92 -3.73
CA ALA A 170 -4.24 8.44 -4.51
C ALA A 170 -4.54 7.63 -5.79
N ALA A 171 -3.52 7.10 -6.46
CA ALA A 171 -3.68 6.27 -7.64
C ALA A 171 -4.29 4.87 -7.34
N GLU A 172 -4.07 4.28 -6.16
CA GLU A 172 -4.81 3.08 -5.72
C GLU A 172 -6.23 3.43 -5.27
N ALA A 173 -6.36 4.51 -4.50
CA ALA A 173 -7.63 4.98 -3.95
C ALA A 173 -8.65 5.32 -5.05
N VAL A 174 -8.21 5.98 -6.12
CA VAL A 174 -9.11 6.37 -7.23
C VAL A 174 -9.67 5.16 -7.96
N MET A 175 -8.86 4.10 -8.08
CA MET A 175 -9.26 2.83 -8.69
C MET A 175 -9.91 1.88 -7.67
N GLY A 176 -9.93 2.23 -6.38
CA GLY A 176 -10.36 1.35 -5.30
C GLY A 176 -9.63 0.01 -5.32
N PHE A 177 -8.37 0.00 -5.75
CA PHE A 177 -7.60 -1.20 -6.05
C PHE A 177 -6.85 -1.73 -4.82
N PHE A 178 -7.63 -2.06 -3.82
CA PHE A 178 -7.18 -2.70 -2.59
C PHE A 178 -8.26 -3.65 -2.11
N THR A 179 -7.89 -4.64 -1.31
CA THR A 179 -8.89 -5.50 -0.67
C THR A 179 -9.52 -4.75 0.50
N LYS A 180 -10.85 -4.59 0.49
CA LYS A 180 -11.57 -3.98 1.62
C LYS A 180 -11.34 -4.83 2.88
N PHE A 181 -10.86 -4.17 3.93
CA PHE A 181 -10.41 -4.79 5.19
C PHE A 181 -9.26 -5.80 5.03
N GLY A 182 -8.50 -5.71 3.94
CA GLY A 182 -7.21 -6.36 3.77
C GLY A 182 -6.09 -5.32 3.88
N ASP A 183 -5.33 -5.15 2.82
CA ASP A 183 -4.29 -4.13 2.67
C ASP A 183 -4.79 -2.69 2.91
N GLY A 184 -6.07 -2.41 2.61
CA GLY A 184 -6.68 -1.11 2.93
C GLY A 184 -7.01 -0.88 4.41
N ALA A 185 -6.82 -1.86 5.31
CA ALA A 185 -7.02 -1.67 6.75
C ALA A 185 -5.67 -1.43 7.44
N CYS A 186 -5.50 -0.21 7.95
CA CYS A 186 -4.30 0.26 8.63
C CYS A 186 -4.66 1.36 9.65
N ASP A 187 -3.71 1.70 10.52
CA ASP A 187 -3.86 2.77 11.52
C ASP A 187 -3.39 4.13 10.98
N LEU A 188 -2.44 4.13 10.05
CA LEU A 188 -1.90 5.31 9.38
C LEU A 188 -1.49 5.01 7.94
N ALA A 189 -1.78 5.93 7.01
CA ALA A 189 -1.49 5.80 5.58
C ALA A 189 -0.57 6.95 5.10
N PRO A 190 0.77 6.84 5.29
CA PRO A 190 1.71 7.91 5.01
C PRO A 190 1.93 8.18 3.52
N LEU A 191 1.33 7.42 2.60
CA LEU A 191 1.41 7.63 1.15
C LEU A 191 0.13 8.28 0.57
N SER A 192 -0.91 8.48 1.37
CA SER A 192 -2.17 9.08 0.90
C SER A 192 -1.94 10.43 0.21
N GLY A 193 -2.70 10.67 -0.86
CA GLY A 193 -2.58 11.86 -1.70
C GLY A 193 -1.47 11.83 -2.75
N LEU A 194 -0.56 10.85 -2.75
CA LEU A 194 0.46 10.73 -3.81
C LEU A 194 -0.09 10.00 -5.04
N VAL A 195 0.29 10.47 -6.21
CA VAL A 195 0.18 9.69 -7.45
C VAL A 195 1.39 8.75 -7.59
N LYS A 196 1.34 7.75 -8.48
CA LYS A 196 2.35 6.67 -8.51
C LYS A 196 3.77 7.19 -8.75
N ASN A 197 3.91 8.16 -9.66
CA ASN A 197 5.21 8.76 -9.95
C ASN A 197 5.79 9.56 -8.78
N GLN A 198 4.96 10.13 -7.91
CA GLN A 198 5.46 10.80 -6.70
C GLN A 198 5.95 9.80 -5.66
N VAL A 199 5.29 8.63 -5.52
CA VAL A 199 5.79 7.53 -4.69
C VAL A 199 7.17 7.08 -5.18
N ARG A 200 7.32 6.86 -6.49
CA ARG A 200 8.61 6.53 -7.12
C ARG A 200 9.67 7.61 -6.90
N ALA A 201 9.30 8.89 -7.03
CA ALA A 201 10.24 10.00 -6.80
C ALA A 201 10.77 10.02 -5.35
N ILE A 202 9.92 9.74 -4.37
CA ILE A 202 10.35 9.60 -2.98
C ILE A 202 11.30 8.41 -2.83
N ALA A 203 10.97 7.23 -3.36
CA ALA A 203 11.86 6.08 -3.30
C ALA A 203 13.26 6.38 -3.90
N ARG A 204 13.31 7.09 -5.03
CA ARG A 204 14.57 7.53 -5.65
C ARG A 204 15.36 8.50 -4.80
N ASP A 205 14.71 9.45 -4.11
CA ASP A 205 15.40 10.39 -3.21
C ASP A 205 16.07 9.66 -2.02
N PHE A 206 15.46 8.58 -1.55
CA PHE A 206 16.08 7.68 -0.58
C PHE A 206 17.23 6.83 -1.16
N GLY A 207 17.48 6.89 -2.47
CA GLY A 207 18.54 6.15 -3.16
C GLY A 207 18.14 4.72 -3.55
N ALA A 208 16.84 4.40 -3.58
CA ALA A 208 16.38 3.06 -3.94
C ALA A 208 16.85 2.68 -5.36
N PRO A 209 17.32 1.44 -5.58
CA PRO A 209 17.70 0.96 -6.90
C PRO A 209 16.53 1.06 -7.89
N GLU A 210 16.82 1.50 -9.12
CA GLU A 210 15.79 1.68 -10.16
C GLU A 210 15.03 0.38 -10.47
N SER A 211 15.68 -0.78 -10.31
CA SER A 211 15.05 -2.09 -10.46
C SER A 211 13.92 -2.34 -9.45
N LEU A 212 13.97 -1.74 -8.26
CA LEU A 212 12.90 -1.82 -7.27
C LEU A 212 11.84 -0.73 -7.48
N VAL A 213 12.25 0.46 -7.96
CA VAL A 213 11.36 1.61 -8.18
C VAL A 213 10.45 1.41 -9.39
N GLU A 214 10.99 0.89 -10.49
CA GLU A 214 10.27 0.69 -11.76
C GLU A 214 9.79 -0.75 -11.96
N LYS A 215 9.83 -1.58 -10.91
CA LYS A 215 9.20 -2.89 -10.94
C LYS A 215 7.73 -2.74 -11.37
N VAL A 216 7.31 -3.63 -12.27
CA VAL A 216 5.92 -3.68 -12.75
C VAL A 216 4.99 -3.93 -11.55
N PRO A 217 4.05 -3.02 -11.26
CA PRO A 217 3.11 -3.20 -10.15
C PRO A 217 2.18 -4.39 -10.37
N THR A 218 2.03 -5.20 -9.32
CA THR A 218 1.16 -6.38 -9.28
C THR A 218 0.67 -6.59 -7.85
N ALA A 219 -0.59 -6.98 -7.68
CA ALA A 219 -1.15 -7.39 -6.40
C ALA A 219 -0.74 -8.82 -5.97
N ASP A 220 -0.33 -9.68 -6.92
CA ASP A 220 0.05 -11.08 -6.73
C ASP A 220 -0.90 -11.89 -5.80
N LEU A 221 -2.20 -11.84 -6.12
CA LEU A 221 -3.26 -12.48 -5.32
C LEU A 221 -3.85 -13.75 -5.97
N GLU A 222 -3.86 -13.82 -7.30
CA GLU A 222 -4.50 -14.88 -8.10
C GLU A 222 -3.50 -16.01 -8.43
N ASP A 223 -3.77 -17.25 -8.00
CA ASP A 223 -2.89 -18.40 -8.26
C ASP A 223 -2.92 -18.82 -9.74
N LEU A 224 -4.02 -18.51 -10.46
CA LEU A 224 -4.16 -18.82 -11.89
C LEU A 224 -3.48 -17.78 -12.79
N SER A 225 -3.08 -16.63 -12.25
CA SER A 225 -2.42 -15.55 -13.00
C SER A 225 -1.44 -14.78 -12.08
N PRO A 226 -0.40 -15.46 -11.56
CA PRO A 226 0.59 -14.84 -10.68
C PRO A 226 1.32 -13.71 -11.41
N GLY A 227 1.59 -12.62 -10.70
CA GLY A 227 2.27 -11.44 -11.27
C GLY A 227 1.46 -10.65 -12.32
N LYS A 228 0.14 -10.83 -12.39
CA LYS A 228 -0.71 -10.06 -13.32
C LYS A 228 -0.54 -8.55 -13.09
N PRO A 229 -0.11 -7.77 -14.10
CA PRO A 229 0.06 -6.33 -13.95
C PRO A 229 -1.24 -5.61 -13.59
N ASP A 230 -1.18 -4.64 -12.69
CA ASP A 230 -2.34 -3.86 -12.26
C ASP A 230 -3.00 -3.15 -13.44
N GLU A 231 -2.20 -2.58 -14.34
CA GLU A 231 -2.69 -1.86 -15.54
C GLU A 231 -3.52 -2.76 -16.46
N ALA A 232 -3.17 -4.06 -16.54
CA ALA A 232 -3.94 -5.04 -17.29
C ALA A 232 -5.28 -5.37 -16.60
N ALA A 233 -5.36 -5.28 -15.27
CA ALA A 233 -6.60 -5.41 -14.53
C ALA A 233 -7.48 -4.15 -14.61
N HIS A 234 -6.86 -2.97 -14.69
CA HIS A 234 -7.55 -1.67 -14.75
C HIS A 234 -8.10 -1.33 -16.13
N GLY A 235 -7.40 -1.73 -17.20
CA GLY A 235 -7.65 -1.21 -18.55
C GLY A 235 -7.17 0.23 -18.76
N VAL A 236 -6.42 0.78 -17.80
CA VAL A 236 -5.76 2.10 -17.83
C VAL A 236 -4.36 2.00 -17.22
N THR A 237 -3.44 2.84 -17.71
CA THR A 237 -2.07 2.88 -17.18
C THR A 237 -1.94 3.79 -15.97
N TYR A 238 -0.92 3.59 -15.14
CA TYR A 238 -0.58 4.52 -14.06
C TYR A 238 -0.22 5.91 -14.58
N GLY A 239 0.35 6.02 -15.78
CA GLY A 239 0.57 7.32 -16.43
C GLY A 239 -0.73 8.07 -16.70
N GLU A 240 -1.79 7.37 -17.11
CA GLU A 240 -3.12 7.96 -17.30
C GLU A 240 -3.82 8.28 -15.98
N ILE A 241 -3.65 7.45 -14.96
CA ILE A 241 -4.20 7.70 -13.61
C ILE A 241 -3.54 8.94 -12.99
N ASP A 242 -2.21 9.02 -13.03
CA ASP A 242 -1.45 10.17 -12.52
C ASP A 242 -1.85 11.45 -13.27
N ALA A 243 -1.89 11.41 -14.61
CA ALA A 243 -2.34 12.53 -15.44
C ALA A 243 -3.78 12.94 -15.11
N PHE A 244 -4.69 11.97 -14.89
CA PHE A 244 -6.07 12.25 -14.49
C PHE A 244 -6.13 13.00 -13.15
N LEU A 245 -5.40 12.52 -12.15
CA LEU A 245 -5.37 13.09 -10.79
C LEU A 245 -4.69 14.46 -10.76
N HIS A 246 -3.79 14.76 -11.69
CA HIS A 246 -3.20 16.09 -11.89
C HIS A 246 -4.01 17.00 -12.84
N GLY A 247 -5.20 16.58 -13.27
CA GLY A 247 -6.08 17.37 -14.14
C GLY A 247 -5.55 17.58 -15.57
N GLN A 248 -4.62 16.73 -16.00
CA GLN A 248 -4.05 16.73 -17.34
C GLN A 248 -5.00 16.06 -18.35
N PRO A 249 -4.89 16.37 -19.64
CA PRO A 249 -5.67 15.70 -20.68
C PRO A 249 -5.26 14.24 -20.82
N ILE A 250 -6.24 13.34 -20.89
CA ILE A 250 -6.07 11.91 -21.13
C ILE A 250 -7.07 11.42 -22.18
N ARG A 251 -6.93 10.16 -22.62
CA ARG A 251 -7.91 9.53 -23.51
C ARG A 251 -9.29 9.50 -22.84
N GLU A 252 -10.33 9.81 -23.60
CA GLU A 252 -11.71 9.85 -23.09
C GLU A 252 -12.14 8.52 -22.45
N GLU A 253 -11.75 7.39 -23.05
CA GLU A 253 -12.04 6.07 -22.50
C GLU A 253 -11.40 5.85 -21.12
N ALA A 254 -10.14 6.26 -20.94
CA ALA A 254 -9.46 6.16 -19.66
C ALA A 254 -10.15 7.02 -18.59
N ALA A 255 -10.58 8.24 -18.94
CA ALA A 255 -11.34 9.10 -18.03
C ALA A 255 -12.67 8.46 -17.59
N ARG A 256 -13.39 7.80 -18.52
CA ARG A 256 -14.62 7.06 -18.20
C ARG A 256 -14.35 5.90 -17.25
N ILE A 257 -13.36 5.07 -17.55
CA ILE A 257 -12.97 3.92 -16.71
C ILE A 257 -12.64 4.39 -15.29
N ILE A 258 -11.81 5.43 -15.15
CA ILE A 258 -11.41 5.98 -13.84
C ILE A 258 -12.62 6.51 -13.08
N CYS A 259 -13.46 7.35 -13.70
CA CYS A 259 -14.64 7.92 -13.03
C CYS A 259 -15.65 6.86 -12.59
N ASP A 260 -15.92 5.87 -13.45
CA ASP A 260 -16.88 4.81 -13.14
C ASP A 260 -16.34 3.87 -12.06
N THR A 261 -15.05 3.56 -12.09
CA THR A 261 -14.40 2.76 -11.06
C THR A 261 -14.39 3.50 -9.73
N TYR A 262 -14.08 4.80 -9.74
CA TYR A 262 -14.14 5.65 -8.54
C TYR A 262 -15.52 5.57 -7.89
N ARG A 263 -16.59 5.83 -8.63
CA ARG A 263 -17.96 5.77 -8.09
C ARG A 263 -18.33 4.39 -7.56
N LYS A 264 -18.04 3.33 -8.32
CA LYS A 264 -18.37 1.93 -7.93
C LYS A 264 -17.64 1.49 -6.66
N THR A 265 -16.48 2.07 -6.38
CA THR A 265 -15.62 1.69 -5.24
C THR A 265 -15.72 2.64 -4.06
N GLU A 266 -16.65 3.62 -4.06
CA GLU A 266 -16.86 4.58 -2.96
C GLU A 266 -16.99 3.89 -1.60
N HIS A 267 -17.73 2.77 -1.56
CA HIS A 267 -17.91 1.96 -0.36
C HIS A 267 -16.61 1.44 0.26
N LYS A 268 -15.47 1.51 -0.42
CA LYS A 268 -14.16 1.13 0.11
C LYS A 268 -13.42 2.30 0.80
N ARG A 269 -13.78 3.56 0.48
CA ARG A 269 -13.12 4.79 0.97
C ARG A 269 -13.90 5.50 2.08
N VAL A 270 -15.06 4.98 2.45
CA VAL A 270 -15.91 5.52 3.51
C VAL A 270 -16.13 4.48 4.60
N MET A 271 -16.47 4.97 5.80
CA MET A 271 -16.92 4.12 6.91
C MET A 271 -18.18 3.34 6.50
N PRO A 272 -18.50 2.22 7.20
CA PRO A 272 -19.73 1.48 6.97
C PRO A 272 -20.96 2.42 6.96
N TYR A 273 -21.85 2.23 5.99
CA TYR A 273 -23.06 3.04 5.87
C TYR A 273 -23.92 2.91 7.13
N ALA A 274 -24.32 4.04 7.70
CA ALA A 274 -25.20 4.14 8.87
C ALA A 274 -26.47 4.93 8.48
N PRO A 275 -27.67 4.56 8.97
CA PRO A 275 -28.92 5.31 8.77
C PRO A 275 -28.92 6.72 9.36
#